data_AF-A0A2G3JYI7-F1
#
_entry.id   AF-A0A2G3JYI7-F1
#
_cell.length_a   1.000
_cell.length_b   1.000
_cell.length_c   1.000
_cell.angle_alpha   90.00
_cell.angle_beta   90.00
_cell.angle_gamma   90.00
#
_symmetry.space_group_name_H-M   'P 1'
#
loop_
_entity.id
_entity.type
_entity.pdbx_description
1 polymer ?
#
loop_
_entity_poly.entity_id
_entity_poly.type
_entity_poly.pdbx_seq_one_letter_code
_entity_poly.pdbx_strand_id
1 'polypeptide(L)'
;MSAPDPIQDTGKAQRQYGLIRHYTYLNGDPCLVLCAAQPRLGSTAFAVRQDDIWRWRTDCEDVRMVANAAIKASNVLRLDPTPQTWTQIITVIQDGLDELHSMPPAPKEKRQVVGELEVFANGRRFTKDIYQ
;
A
#
# COMPACT_ATOMS: atom_id res chain seq x y z
N MET A 1 -8.68 -16.13 13.71
CA MET A 1 -7.53 -15.23 13.51
C MET A 1 -7.42 -15.02 12.01
N SER A 2 -7.85 -13.87 11.48
CA SER A 2 -7.73 -13.58 10.04
C SER A 2 -6.25 -13.52 9.67
N ALA A 3 -5.88 -14.16 8.58
CA ALA A 3 -4.58 -13.97 7.95
C ALA A 3 -4.41 -12.48 7.60
N PRO A 4 -3.20 -11.91 7.71
CA PRO A 4 -2.96 -10.57 7.18
C PRO A 4 -3.26 -10.60 5.68
N ASP A 5 -4.16 -9.71 5.24
CA ASP A 5 -4.55 -9.62 3.85
C ASP A 5 -3.30 -9.44 2.97
N PRO A 6 -3.16 -10.22 1.88
CA PRO A 6 -2.03 -10.09 0.99
C PRO A 6 -2.05 -8.69 0.37
N ILE A 7 -0.93 -7.98 0.54
CA ILE A 7 -0.69 -6.67 -0.06
C ILE A 7 -0.84 -6.80 -1.58
N GLN A 8 -1.93 -6.27 -2.15
CA GLN A 8 -2.18 -6.27 -3.60
C GLN A 8 -1.26 -5.25 -4.28
N ASP A 9 -0.11 -5.67 -4.78
CA ASP A 9 0.85 -4.80 -5.46
C ASP A 9 0.29 -4.32 -6.82
N THR A 10 0.21 -3.01 -7.02
CA THR A 10 -0.24 -2.43 -8.29
C THR A 10 0.84 -2.43 -9.38
N GLY A 11 2.01 -3.03 -9.13
CA GLY A 11 2.94 -3.49 -10.17
C GLY A 11 4.04 -2.50 -10.57
N LYS A 12 4.32 -1.46 -9.77
CA LYS A 12 5.44 -0.52 -10.01
C LYS A 12 6.30 -0.35 -8.77
N ALA A 13 7.04 -1.40 -8.40
CA ALA A 13 8.08 -1.28 -7.40
C ALA A 13 9.24 -0.43 -7.95
N GLN A 14 9.56 0.68 -7.29
CA GLN A 14 10.71 1.54 -7.60
C GLN A 14 11.74 1.45 -6.49
N ARG A 15 13.03 1.39 -6.88
CA ARG A 15 14.14 1.26 -5.95
C ARG A 15 14.96 2.54 -5.90
N GLN A 16 15.17 3.09 -4.71
CA GLN A 16 15.92 4.32 -4.49
C GLN A 16 16.58 4.28 -3.11
N TYR A 17 17.85 4.68 -2.98
CA TYR A 17 18.62 4.69 -1.72
C TYR A 17 18.61 3.38 -0.90
N GLY A 18 18.50 2.22 -1.57
CA GLY A 18 18.39 0.94 -0.86
C GLY A 18 17.02 0.67 -0.25
N LEU A 19 16.01 1.47 -0.59
CA LEU A 19 14.60 1.29 -0.29
C LEU A 19 13.86 0.85 -1.55
N ILE A 20 12.82 0.06 -1.38
CA ILE A 20 11.84 -0.29 -2.40
C ILE A 20 10.54 0.38 -2.00
N ARG A 21 10.01 1.23 -2.87
CA ARG A 21 8.65 1.76 -2.77
C ARG A 21 7.74 1.03 -3.74
N HIS A 22 6.54 0.72 -3.33
CA HIS A 22 5.48 0.21 -4.22
C HIS A 22 4.13 0.70 -3.72
N TYR A 23 3.12 0.63 -4.58
CA TYR A 23 1.78 1.08 -4.25
C TYR A 23 0.85 -0.13 -4.11
N THR A 24 -0.10 -0.01 -3.19
CA THR A 24 -1.02 -1.09 -2.86
C THR A 24 -2.28 -0.55 -2.20
N TYR A 25 -3.20 -1.44 -1.88
CA TYR A 25 -4.38 -1.16 -1.09
C TYR A 25 -4.28 -1.90 0.24
N LEU A 26 -4.43 -1.17 1.35
CA LEU A 26 -4.58 -1.77 2.67
C LEU A 26 -6.01 -1.51 3.13
N ASN A 27 -6.78 -2.58 3.34
CA ASN A 27 -8.21 -2.50 3.70
C ASN A 27 -9.06 -1.66 2.73
N GLY A 28 -8.68 -1.62 1.45
CA GLY A 28 -9.35 -0.83 0.42
C GLY A 28 -8.80 0.59 0.23
N ASP A 29 -7.93 1.07 1.11
CA ASP A 29 -7.35 2.41 1.04
C ASP A 29 -6.01 2.41 0.29
N PRO A 30 -5.79 3.33 -0.66
CA PRO A 30 -4.51 3.45 -1.36
C PRO A 30 -3.37 3.76 -0.38
N CYS A 31 -2.27 3.04 -0.55
CA CYS A 31 -1.10 3.11 0.31
C CYS A 31 0.19 3.06 -0.51
N LEU A 32 1.16 3.90 -0.12
CA LEU A 32 2.56 3.78 -0.51
C LEU A 32 3.27 2.95 0.54
N VAL A 33 3.90 1.85 0.13
CA VAL A 33 4.59 0.94 1.03
C VAL A 33 6.10 0.95 0.74
N LEU A 34 6.86 1.14 1.80
CA LEU A 34 8.32 1.09 1.81
C LEU A 34 8.82 -0.20 2.43
N CYS A 35 9.82 -0.80 1.78
CA CYS A 35 10.56 -1.95 2.28
C CYS A 35 12.07 -1.68 2.12
N ALA A 36 12.89 -2.27 3.00
CA ALA A 36 14.33 -2.30 2.77
C ALA A 36 14.62 -3.19 1.55
N ALA A 37 15.46 -2.73 0.63
CA ALA A 37 15.80 -3.50 -0.57
C ALA A 37 16.61 -4.76 -0.26
N GLN A 38 17.37 -4.73 0.85
CA GLN A 38 18.05 -5.89 1.39
C GLN A 38 17.25 -6.38 2.60
N PRO A 39 16.84 -7.66 2.64
CA PRO A 39 16.14 -8.23 3.77
C PRO A 39 16.95 -8.06 5.06
N ARG A 40 16.29 -7.59 6.12
CA ARG A 40 16.88 -7.43 7.46
C ARG A 40 16.04 -8.19 8.47
N LEU A 41 16.69 -8.84 9.43
CA LEU A 41 15.97 -9.61 10.44
C LEU A 41 15.09 -8.66 11.28
N GLY A 42 13.80 -8.97 11.35
CA GLY A 42 12.84 -8.16 12.11
C GLY A 42 12.56 -6.78 11.52
N SER A 43 12.91 -6.52 10.25
CA SER A 43 12.37 -5.37 9.51
C SER A 43 10.97 -5.68 9.01
N THR A 44 10.11 -4.68 9.04
CA THR A 44 8.75 -4.76 8.49
C THR A 44 8.55 -3.61 7.50
N ALA A 45 7.60 -3.77 6.59
CA ALA A 45 7.22 -2.72 5.68
C ALA A 45 6.64 -1.51 6.44
N PHE A 46 6.87 -0.31 5.93
CA PHE A 46 6.28 0.92 6.44
C PHE A 46 5.29 1.47 5.41
N ALA A 47 4.03 1.67 5.80
CA ALA A 47 2.98 2.13 4.91
C ALA A 47 2.59 3.58 5.20
N VAL A 48 2.44 4.37 4.14
CA VAL A 48 1.85 5.70 4.14
C VAL A 48 0.52 5.64 3.44
N ARG A 49 -0.56 5.92 4.17
CA ARG A 49 -1.92 5.97 3.61
C ARG A 49 -2.14 7.26 2.82
N GLN A 50 -3.01 7.23 1.82
CA GLN A 50 -3.41 8.41 1.06
C GLN A 50 -3.96 9.53 1.98
N ASP A 51 -4.71 9.18 3.03
CA ASP A 51 -5.23 10.13 4.03
C ASP A 51 -4.14 10.85 4.84
N ASP A 52 -2.93 10.27 4.91
CA ASP A 52 -1.80 10.77 5.68
C ASP A 52 -0.77 11.53 4.82
N ILE A 53 -1.05 11.77 3.53
CA ILE A 53 -0.15 12.50 2.60
C ILE A 53 0.27 13.85 3.17
N TRP A 54 -0.67 14.58 3.78
CA TRP A 54 -0.42 15.91 4.37
C TRP A 54 0.70 15.89 5.41
N ARG A 55 0.94 14.76 6.09
CA ARG A 55 2.01 14.63 7.08
C ARG A 55 3.42 14.65 6.50
N TRP A 56 3.55 14.41 5.20
CA TRP A 56 4.82 14.25 4.50
C TRP A 56 5.13 15.42 3.57
N ARG A 57 4.20 16.36 3.40
CA ARG A 57 4.44 17.55 2.60
C ARG A 57 5.26 18.57 3.41
N THR A 58 6.29 19.10 2.79
CA THR A 58 7.21 20.11 3.37
C THR A 58 6.69 21.53 3.28
N ASP A 59 5.55 21.75 2.61
CA ASP A 59 4.81 23.02 2.61
C ASP A 59 4.05 23.26 3.93
N CYS A 60 3.91 22.22 4.77
CA CYS A 60 3.28 22.30 6.08
C CYS A 60 4.29 22.80 7.14
N GLU A 61 3.81 23.67 8.04
CA GLU A 61 4.63 24.40 9.03
C GLU A 61 5.37 23.51 10.04
N ASP A 62 5.06 22.20 10.13
CA ASP A 62 5.61 21.29 11.13
C ASP A 62 6.64 20.31 10.58
N VAL A 63 7.86 20.82 10.33
CA VAL A 63 9.04 20.03 9.95
C VAL A 63 9.35 18.93 10.99
N ARG A 64 8.99 19.15 12.26
CA ARG A 64 9.26 18.18 13.34
C ARG A 64 8.37 16.95 13.19
N MET A 65 7.14 17.12 12.70
CA MET A 65 6.24 16.01 12.42
C MET A 65 6.81 15.06 11.35
N VAL A 66 7.31 15.61 10.23
CA VAL A 66 7.94 14.84 9.14
C VAL A 66 9.16 14.09 9.67
N ALA A 67 10.04 14.78 10.43
CA ALA A 67 11.22 14.17 11.02
C ALA A 67 10.87 13.01 11.97
N ASN A 68 9.87 13.20 12.83
CA ASN A 68 9.40 12.16 13.74
C ASN A 68 8.83 10.95 13.00
N ALA A 69 8.12 11.17 11.88
CA ALA A 69 7.61 10.09 11.05
C ALA A 69 8.76 9.31 10.37
N ALA A 70 9.79 10.02 9.89
CA ALA A 70 10.97 9.40 9.30
C ALA A 70 11.77 8.56 10.31
N ILE A 71 11.90 9.02 11.56
CA ILE A 71 12.53 8.26 12.66
C ILE A 71 11.76 6.96 12.93
N LYS A 72 10.42 7.02 12.96
CA LYS A 72 9.59 5.82 13.13
C LYS A 72 9.77 4.85 11.97
N ALA A 73 9.76 5.36 10.74
CA ALA A 73 9.99 4.54 9.55
C ALA A 73 11.37 3.88 9.56
N SER A 74 12.45 4.59 9.94
CA SER A 74 13.79 4.00 10.04
C SER A 74 13.84 2.85 11.06
N ASN A 75 13.14 2.99 12.18
CA ASN A 75 13.07 1.95 13.22
C ASN A 75 12.33 0.70 12.72
N VAL A 76 11.20 0.88 12.03
CA VAL A 76 10.40 -0.22 11.45
C VAL A 76 11.19 -0.95 10.36
N LEU A 77 11.91 -0.21 9.52
CA LEU A 77 12.73 -0.73 8.43
C LEU A 77 14.09 -1.28 8.90
N ARG A 78 14.43 -1.12 10.19
CA ARG A 78 15.73 -1.51 10.78
C ARG A 78 16.91 -0.89 10.03
N LEU A 79 16.79 0.38 9.70
CA LEU A 79 17.85 1.18 9.11
C LEU A 79 18.60 1.94 10.20
N ASP A 80 19.82 2.37 9.90
CA ASP A 80 20.60 3.14 10.85
C ASP A 80 19.91 4.49 11.11
N PRO A 81 19.73 4.90 12.38
CA PRO A 81 18.98 6.11 12.74
C PRO A 81 19.85 7.36 12.55
N THR A 82 20.30 7.59 11.32
CA THR A 82 21.12 8.75 10.95
C THR A 82 20.27 9.81 10.25
N PRO A 83 20.64 11.10 10.33
CA PRO A 83 19.96 12.16 9.59
C PRO A 83 19.92 11.89 8.09
N GLN A 84 20.97 11.30 7.52
CA GLN A 84 21.01 10.93 6.11
C GLN A 84 19.94 9.90 5.75
N THR A 85 19.78 8.86 6.57
CA THR A 85 18.74 7.84 6.38
C THR A 85 17.34 8.45 6.48
N TRP A 86 17.11 9.36 7.41
CA TRP A 86 15.81 10.04 7.53
C TRP A 86 15.52 10.90 6.31
N THR A 87 16.49 11.67 5.82
CA THR A 87 16.35 12.44 4.58
C THR A 87 16.03 11.54 3.40
N GLN A 88 16.73 10.40 3.26
CA GLN A 88 16.45 9.43 2.19
C GLN A 88 15.02 8.89 2.26
N ILE A 89 14.54 8.51 3.45
CA ILE A 89 13.15 8.06 3.63
C ILE A 89 12.17 9.16 3.21
N ILE A 90 12.39 10.38 3.69
CA ILE A 90 11.52 11.53 3.38
C ILE A 90 11.47 11.76 1.87
N THR A 91 12.62 11.78 1.19
CA THR A 91 12.70 11.97 -0.26
C THR A 91 11.95 10.86 -1.01
N VAL A 92 12.16 9.59 -0.68
CA VAL A 92 11.47 8.48 -1.38
C VAL A 92 9.96 8.56 -1.21
N ILE A 93 9.48 8.97 -0.04
CA ILE A 93 8.05 9.17 0.21
C ILE A 93 7.53 10.35 -0.60
N GLN A 94 8.18 11.50 -0.51
CA GLN A 94 7.78 12.73 -1.20
C GLN A 94 7.72 12.54 -2.71
N ASP A 95 8.73 11.90 -3.29
CA ASP A 95 8.79 11.56 -4.71
C ASP A 95 7.65 10.61 -5.16
N GLY A 96 6.93 9.98 -4.22
CA GLY A 96 5.82 9.06 -4.47
C GLY A 96 4.45 9.59 -4.02
N LEU A 97 4.39 10.77 -3.38
CA LEU A 97 3.13 11.31 -2.87
C LEU A 97 2.15 11.68 -3.99
N ASP A 98 2.65 12.23 -5.11
CA ASP A 98 1.79 12.65 -6.22
C ASP A 98 1.09 11.44 -6.87
N GLU A 99 1.82 10.34 -7.05
CA GLU A 99 1.25 9.10 -7.60
C GLU A 99 0.27 8.47 -6.59
N LEU A 100 0.60 8.44 -5.28
CA LEU A 100 -0.32 8.00 -4.23
C LEU A 100 -1.60 8.86 -4.19
N HIS A 101 -1.47 10.18 -4.34
CA HIS A 101 -2.61 11.09 -4.38
C HIS A 101 -3.54 10.80 -5.56
N SER A 102 -2.97 10.42 -6.71
CA SER A 102 -3.70 10.09 -7.93
C SER A 102 -4.32 8.68 -7.95
N MET A 103 -3.97 7.82 -6.99
CA MET A 103 -4.50 6.46 -6.96
C MET A 103 -6.02 6.47 -6.75
N PRO A 104 -6.78 5.73 -7.58
CA PRO A 104 -8.20 5.54 -7.35
C PRO A 104 -8.41 4.67 -6.09
N PRO A 105 -9.61 4.66 -5.50
CA PRO A 105 -9.98 3.69 -4.48
C PRO A 105 -9.81 2.25 -4.97
N ALA A 106 -9.60 1.30 -4.06
CA ALA A 106 -9.45 -0.11 -4.43
C ALA A 106 -10.59 -0.57 -5.36
N PRO A 107 -10.27 -1.33 -6.43
CA PRO A 107 -11.30 -1.90 -7.26
C PRO A 107 -12.22 -2.74 -6.37
N LYS A 108 -13.52 -2.42 -6.37
CA LYS A 108 -14.51 -3.25 -5.68
C LYS A 108 -14.34 -4.66 -6.20
N GLU A 109 -14.14 -5.62 -5.29
CA GLU A 109 -14.11 -7.04 -5.65
C GLU A 109 -15.38 -7.33 -6.45
N LYS A 110 -15.24 -7.48 -7.76
CA LYS A 110 -16.28 -8.10 -8.56
C LYS A 110 -16.29 -9.52 -8.06
N ARG A 111 -17.33 -9.91 -7.32
CA ARG A 111 -17.57 -11.31 -6.97
C ARG A 111 -17.31 -12.14 -8.23
N GLN A 112 -16.33 -13.02 -8.15
CA GLN A 112 -16.00 -13.87 -9.28
C GLN A 112 -17.24 -14.72 -9.53
N VAL A 113 -17.77 -14.71 -10.76
CA VAL A 113 -18.83 -15.67 -11.13
C VAL A 113 -18.15 -17.03 -11.11
N VAL A 114 -18.48 -17.86 -10.12
CA VAL A 114 -17.83 -19.17 -9.90
C VAL A 114 -18.54 -20.28 -10.68
N GLY A 115 -19.73 -19.97 -11.21
CA GLY A 115 -20.44 -20.81 -12.15
C GLY A 115 -21.79 -20.22 -12.55
N GLU A 116 -22.30 -20.68 -13.68
CA GLU A 116 -23.68 -20.45 -14.11
C GLU A 116 -24.51 -21.69 -13.73
N LEU A 117 -25.59 -21.48 -12.98
CA LEU A 117 -26.54 -22.54 -12.69
C LEU A 117 -27.64 -22.51 -13.75
N GLU A 118 -27.74 -23.59 -14.51
CA GLU A 118 -28.86 -23.83 -15.42
C GLU A 118 -29.79 -24.88 -14.82
N VAL A 119 -30.99 -24.46 -14.47
CA VAL A 119 -32.03 -25.34 -13.95
C VAL A 119 -33.09 -25.54 -15.03
N PHE A 120 -33.34 -26.79 -15.37
CA PHE A 120 -34.46 -27.19 -16.22
C PHE A 120 -35.58 -27.74 -15.33
N ALA A 121 -36.72 -27.04 -15.29
CA ALA A 121 -37.91 -27.48 -14.58
C ALA A 121 -39.15 -27.27 -15.45
N ASN A 122 -39.99 -28.30 -15.58
CA ASN A 122 -41.25 -28.27 -16.33
C ASN A 122 -41.13 -27.72 -17.76
N GLY A 123 -40.06 -28.09 -18.48
CA GLY A 123 -39.82 -27.66 -19.87
C GLY A 123 -39.37 -26.20 -20.04
N ARG A 124 -39.11 -25.46 -18.95
CA ARG A 124 -38.54 -24.11 -18.99
C ARG A 124 -37.12 -24.11 -18.39
N ARG A 125 -36.22 -23.40 -19.07
CA ARG A 125 -34.81 -23.18 -18.66
C ARG A 125 -34.73 -21.90 -17.84
N PHE A 126 -34.07 -21.98 -16.68
CA PHE A 126 -33.74 -20.84 -15.84
C PHE A 126 -32.23 -20.75 -15.70
N THR A 127 -31.66 -19.60 -16.02
CA THR A 127 -30.23 -19.32 -15.86
C THR A 127 -30.06 -18.34 -14.70
N LYS A 128 -29.15 -18.66 -13.77
CA LYS A 128 -28.80 -17.76 -12.67
C LYS A 128 -27.31 -17.82 -12.39
N ASP A 129 -26.68 -16.66 -12.33
CA ASP A 129 -25.28 -16.52 -11.97
C ASP A 129 -25.10 -16.79 -10.47
N ILE A 130 -24.14 -17.65 -10.13
CA ILE A 130 -23.73 -17.89 -8.76
C ILE A 130 -22.46 -17.08 -8.49
N TYR A 131 -22.56 -16.22 -7.47
CA TYR A 131 -21.46 -15.40 -6.99
C TYR A 131 -20.89 -16.01 -5.69
N GLN A 132 -19.56 -16.00 -5.53
CA GLN A 132 -18.88 -16.28 -4.26
C GLN A 132 -18.60 -14.98 -3.50
#